data_AF-A0A937ZX61-F1
#
_entry.id   AF-A0A937ZX61-F1
#
_cell.length_a   1.000
_cell.length_b   1.000
_cell.length_c   1.000
_cell.angle_alpha   90.00
_cell.angle_beta   90.00
_cell.angle_gamma   90.00
#
_symmetry.space_group_name_H-M   'P 1'
#
loop_
_entity.id
_entity.type
_entity.pdbx_description
1 polymer ?
#
loop_
_entity_poly.entity_id
_entity_poly.type
_entity_poly.pdbx_seq_one_letter_code
_entity_poly.pdbx_strand_id
1 'polypeptide(L)'
;MAPVNEATPASRADSGVAFAALSTSIGDGTIVLTRYCIEQTDPLTLSALRYVIGGAVLTAVVFARYRLPRLSRQERSILLALAVIMYVAFPILGAVAVEYTTAGRAGLVYATNPLVTVIVGALIGVERLRPNRILAVFVAGSGMALALSHKVGDALPDAWIGDALMFVTVL
;
A
#
# COMPACT_ATOMS: atom_id res chain seq x y z
N MET A 1 40.67 -3.45 -2.71
CA MET A 1 39.73 -2.79 -3.62
C MET A 1 39.03 -3.90 -4.39
N ALA A 2 37.86 -4.35 -3.92
CA ALA A 2 37.15 -5.47 -4.55
C ALA A 2 36.48 -4.98 -5.85
N PRO A 3 36.45 -5.78 -6.92
CA PRO A 3 35.84 -5.38 -8.18
C PRO A 3 34.34 -5.16 -7.98
N VAL A 4 33.87 -3.94 -8.22
CA VAL A 4 32.45 -3.62 -8.29
C VAL A 4 31.91 -4.33 -9.52
N ASN A 5 31.13 -5.39 -9.31
CA ASN A 5 30.48 -6.13 -10.39
C ASN A 5 29.46 -5.23 -11.08
N GLU A 6 29.84 -4.66 -12.23
CA GLU A 6 28.97 -3.85 -13.08
C GLU A 6 28.00 -4.77 -13.81
N ALA A 7 26.98 -5.27 -13.09
CA ALA A 7 25.83 -5.88 -13.71
C ALA A 7 25.22 -4.89 -14.71
N THR A 8 25.01 -5.34 -15.95
CA THR A 8 24.44 -4.54 -17.04
C THR A 8 23.09 -3.94 -16.61
N PRO A 9 22.72 -2.74 -17.09
CA PRO A 9 21.50 -2.04 -16.66
C PRO A 9 20.22 -2.89 -16.76
N ALA A 10 20.14 -3.77 -17.76
CA ALA A 10 19.04 -4.72 -17.96
C ALA A 10 18.97 -5.78 -16.84
N SER A 11 20.10 -6.37 -16.44
CA SER A 11 20.18 -7.37 -15.36
C SER A 11 19.73 -6.84 -14.00
N ARG A 12 19.99 -5.55 -13.72
CA ARG A 12 19.52 -4.85 -12.51
C ARG A 12 18.02 -4.57 -12.54
N ALA A 13 17.46 -4.30 -13.72
CA ALA A 13 16.02 -4.09 -13.88
C ALA A 13 15.24 -5.39 -13.65
N ASP A 14 15.70 -6.51 -14.21
CA ASP A 14 15.04 -7.81 -14.06
C ASP A 14 15.04 -8.30 -12.60
N SER A 15 16.16 -8.13 -11.91
CA SER A 15 16.26 -8.45 -10.48
C SER A 15 15.40 -7.50 -9.63
N GLY A 16 15.32 -6.21 -9.97
CA GLY A 16 14.41 -5.26 -9.32
C GLY A 16 12.94 -5.65 -9.45
N VAL A 17 12.51 -6.07 -10.64
CA VAL A 17 11.14 -6.57 -10.89
C VAL A 17 10.86 -7.83 -10.08
N ALA A 18 11.82 -8.76 -10.00
CA ALA A 18 11.67 -9.97 -9.18
C ALA A 18 11.52 -9.66 -7.69
N PHE A 19 12.32 -8.73 -7.14
CA PHE A 19 12.18 -8.30 -5.74
C PHE A 19 10.84 -7.58 -5.50
N ALA A 20 10.39 -6.74 -6.43
CA ALA A 20 9.10 -6.06 -6.33
C ALA A 20 7.94 -7.07 -6.34
N ALA A 21 7.96 -8.04 -7.27
CA ALA A 21 6.97 -9.11 -7.35
C ALA A 21 6.94 -9.94 -6.06
N LEU A 22 8.10 -10.38 -5.57
CA LEU A 22 8.22 -11.13 -4.33
C LEU A 22 7.67 -10.34 -3.13
N SER A 23 8.03 -9.06 -3.03
CA SER A 23 7.56 -8.20 -1.94
C SER A 23 6.04 -8.00 -1.97
N THR A 24 5.46 -7.85 -3.17
CA THR A 24 4.02 -7.68 -3.36
C THR A 24 3.29 -8.97 -3.03
N SER A 25 3.77 -10.14 -3.49
CA SER A 25 3.18 -11.43 -3.16
C SER A 25 3.19 -11.73 -1.66
N ILE A 26 4.31 -11.43 -0.97
CA ILE A 26 4.40 -11.58 0.49
C ILE A 26 3.44 -10.59 1.16
N GLY A 27 3.40 -9.34 0.69
CA GLY A 27 2.50 -8.30 1.17
C GLY A 27 1.03 -8.70 1.06
N ASP A 28 0.57 -9.15 -0.10
CA ASP A 28 -0.83 -9.52 -0.33
C ASP A 28 -1.22 -10.79 0.42
N GLY A 29 -0.29 -11.76 0.56
CA GLY A 29 -0.48 -12.94 1.40
C GLY A 29 -0.80 -12.60 2.85
N THR A 30 -0.30 -11.46 3.36
CA THR A 30 -0.65 -11.03 4.72
C THR A 30 -2.12 -10.69 4.90
N ILE A 31 -2.85 -10.28 3.86
CA ILE A 31 -4.30 -9.97 3.96
C ILE A 31 -5.08 -11.23 4.37
N VAL A 32 -4.73 -12.38 3.78
CA VAL A 32 -5.37 -13.67 4.10
C VAL A 32 -5.03 -14.09 5.53
N LEU A 33 -3.76 -13.98 5.93
CA LEU A 33 -3.32 -14.29 7.29
C LEU A 33 -3.96 -13.37 8.33
N THR A 34 -4.03 -12.09 8.03
CA THR A 34 -4.69 -11.08 8.87
C THR A 34 -6.16 -11.43 9.06
N ARG A 35 -6.88 -11.84 8.00
CA ARG A 35 -8.28 -12.31 8.14
C ARG A 35 -8.42 -13.47 9.13
N TYR A 36 -7.48 -14.41 9.12
CA TYR A 36 -7.50 -15.56 10.03
C TYR A 36 -7.18 -15.15 11.49
N CYS A 37 -6.26 -14.20 11.68
CA CYS A 37 -5.83 -13.77 13.01
C CYS A 37 -6.77 -12.74 13.66
N ILE A 38 -7.56 -11.98 12.89
CA ILE A 38 -8.49 -10.96 13.44
C ILE A 38 -9.58 -11.58 14.32
N GLU A 39 -9.92 -12.87 14.13
CA GLU A 39 -10.85 -13.57 15.03
C GLU A 39 -10.31 -13.73 16.45
N GLN A 40 -8.99 -13.62 16.63
CA GLN A 40 -8.31 -13.82 17.92
C GLN A 40 -7.67 -12.55 18.50
N THR A 41 -7.57 -11.46 17.72
CA THR A 41 -6.89 -10.23 18.13
C THR A 41 -7.48 -9.05 17.36
N ASP A 42 -7.62 -7.90 18.01
CA ASP A 42 -8.12 -6.71 17.36
C ASP A 42 -7.19 -6.25 16.20
N PRO A 43 -7.75 -5.71 15.09
CA PRO A 43 -6.97 -5.34 13.90
C PRO A 43 -5.87 -4.29 14.18
N LEU A 44 -6.08 -3.42 15.17
CA LEU A 44 -5.15 -2.36 15.51
C LEU A 44 -3.92 -2.94 16.23
N THR A 45 -4.11 -3.84 17.19
CA THR A 45 -3.02 -4.54 17.88
C THR A 45 -2.23 -5.40 16.90
N LEU A 46 -2.91 -6.12 15.99
CA LEU A 46 -2.23 -6.92 14.98
C LEU A 46 -1.38 -6.06 14.03
N SER A 47 -1.92 -4.92 13.59
CA SER A 47 -1.19 -3.92 12.79
C SER A 47 0.00 -3.33 13.56
N ALA A 48 -0.20 -2.97 14.83
CA ALA A 48 0.84 -2.42 15.69
C ALA A 48 2.01 -3.41 15.87
N LEU A 49 1.71 -4.68 16.19
CA LEU A 49 2.72 -5.73 16.31
C LEU A 49 3.49 -5.90 14.99
N ARG A 50 2.79 -5.95 13.86
CA ARG A 50 3.39 -6.09 12.54
C ARG A 50 4.41 -4.98 12.26
N TYR A 51 4.03 -3.72 12.45
CA TYR A 51 4.91 -2.59 12.13
C TYR A 51 6.03 -2.40 13.16
N VAL A 52 5.77 -2.65 14.45
CA VAL A 52 6.80 -2.57 15.50
C VAL A 52 7.85 -3.66 15.32
N ILE A 53 7.43 -4.91 15.11
CA ILE A 53 8.36 -6.04 14.90
C ILE A 53 9.12 -5.84 13.59
N GLY A 54 8.41 -5.53 12.49
CA GLY A 54 9.04 -5.28 11.20
C GLY A 54 10.03 -4.13 11.26
N GLY A 55 9.67 -3.03 11.92
CA GLY A 55 10.53 -1.88 12.16
C GLY A 55 11.76 -2.23 12.99
N ALA A 56 11.61 -3.00 14.07
CA ALA A 56 12.71 -3.43 14.91
C ALA A 56 13.69 -4.35 14.15
N VAL A 57 13.18 -5.32 13.39
CA VAL A 57 14.00 -6.24 12.58
C VAL A 57 14.75 -5.47 11.49
N LEU A 58 14.06 -4.62 10.73
CA LEU A 58 14.70 -3.80 9.70
C LEU A 58 15.75 -2.87 10.29
N THR A 59 15.45 -2.25 11.42
CA THR A 59 16.39 -1.39 12.14
C THR A 59 17.64 -2.19 12.55
N ALA A 60 17.46 -3.36 13.17
CA ALA A 60 18.56 -4.24 13.56
C ALA A 60 19.43 -4.66 12.36
N VAL A 61 18.81 -5.04 11.23
CA VAL A 61 19.54 -5.39 10.00
C VAL A 61 20.31 -4.19 9.46
N VAL A 62 19.70 -3.00 9.43
CA VAL A 62 20.36 -1.78 8.96
C VAL A 62 21.56 -1.44 9.83
N PHE A 63 21.42 -1.44 11.16
CA PHE A 63 22.53 -1.20 12.08
C PHE A 63 23.64 -2.25 11.98
N ALA A 64 23.30 -3.52 11.69
CA ALA A 64 24.27 -4.60 11.58
C ALA A 64 25.01 -4.63 10.24
N ARG A 65 24.40 -4.18 9.14
CA ARG A 65 24.92 -4.34 7.78
C ARG A 65 25.34 -3.04 7.10
N TYR A 66 24.80 -1.91 7.52
CA TYR A 66 24.98 -0.64 6.84
C TYR A 66 25.36 0.48 7.81
N ARG A 67 26.14 1.45 7.32
CA ARG A 67 26.31 2.72 8.04
C ARG A 67 25.12 3.61 7.73
N LEU A 68 24.42 4.05 8.77
CA LEU A 68 23.28 4.95 8.60
C LEU A 68 23.72 6.22 7.87
N PRO A 69 23.00 6.61 6.79
CA PRO A 69 23.27 7.86 6.12
C PRO A 69 23.02 9.02 7.09
N ARG A 70 23.85 10.06 7.00
CA ARG A 70 23.62 11.30 7.74
C ARG A 70 22.48 12.05 7.06
N LEU A 71 21.29 11.93 7.64
CA LEU A 71 20.11 12.66 7.19
C LEU A 71 20.16 14.10 7.73
N SER A 72 19.87 15.06 6.86
CA SER A 72 19.57 16.43 7.24
C SER A 72 18.31 16.49 8.13
N ARG A 73 18.13 17.61 8.85
CA ARG A 73 16.90 17.82 9.63
C ARG A 73 15.64 17.75 8.77
N GLN A 74 15.70 18.26 7.54
CA GLN A 74 14.59 18.25 6.60
C GLN A 74 14.24 16.83 6.15
N GLU A 75 15.23 16.03 5.76
CA GLU A 75 15.01 14.63 5.37
C GLU A 75 14.44 13.81 6.53
N ARG A 76 14.93 14.03 7.75
CA ARG A 76 14.38 13.38 8.95
C ARG A 76 12.92 13.77 9.19
N SER A 77 12.55 15.05 9.03
CA SER A 77 11.14 15.46 9.17
C SER A 77 10.24 14.86 8.10
N ILE A 78 10.71 14.77 6.85
CA ILE A 78 9.96 14.15 5.75
C ILE A 78 9.77 12.66 6.02
N LEU A 79 10.83 11.95 6.41
CA LEU A 79 10.75 10.52 6.74
C LEU A 79 9.82 10.26 7.93
N LEU A 80 9.86 11.10 8.96
CA LEU A 80 8.95 10.99 10.11
C LEU A 80 7.50 11.22 9.68
N ALA A 81 7.24 12.24 8.86
CA ALA A 81 5.91 12.50 8.33
C ALA A 81 5.39 11.31 7.50
N LEU A 82 6.19 10.79 6.57
CA LEU A 82 5.83 9.59 5.79
C LEU A 82 5.57 8.40 6.70
N ALA A 83 6.40 8.18 7.73
CA ALA A 83 6.22 7.06 8.64
C ALA A 83 4.89 7.15 9.41
N VAL A 84 4.54 8.34 9.92
CA VAL A 84 3.27 8.56 10.61
C VAL A 84 2.10 8.36 9.64
N ILE A 85 2.16 8.92 8.44
CA ILE A 85 1.07 8.81 7.46
C ILE A 85 0.87 7.34 7.06
N MET A 86 1.94 6.63 6.74
CA MET A 86 1.85 5.26 6.18
C MET A 86 1.63 4.16 7.22
N TYR A 87 2.16 4.32 8.44
CA TYR A 87 2.13 3.24 9.45
C TYR A 87 1.22 3.53 10.64
N VAL A 88 0.67 4.75 10.76
CA VAL A 88 -0.27 5.11 11.82
C VAL A 88 -1.59 5.60 11.23
N ALA A 89 -1.57 6.65 10.41
CA ALA A 89 -2.81 7.23 9.88
C ALA A 89 -3.52 6.26 8.92
N PHE A 90 -2.80 5.70 7.93
CA PHE A 90 -3.34 4.76 6.96
C PHE A 90 -4.07 3.55 7.59
N PRO A 91 -3.48 2.75 8.51
CA PRO A 91 -4.17 1.61 9.09
C PRO A 91 -5.34 2.02 10.00
N ILE A 92 -5.25 3.16 10.70
CA ILE A 92 -6.36 3.68 11.52
C ILE A 92 -7.54 4.12 10.65
N LEU A 93 -7.28 4.92 9.61
CA LEU A 93 -8.32 5.34 8.67
C LEU A 93 -8.98 4.12 7.99
N GLY A 94 -8.18 3.13 7.60
CA GLY A 94 -8.68 1.88 7.03
C GLY A 94 -9.57 1.10 8.00
N ALA A 95 -9.19 1.01 9.28
CA ALA A 95 -9.99 0.36 10.32
C ALA A 95 -11.31 1.10 10.56
N VAL A 96 -11.26 2.42 10.73
CA VAL A 96 -12.44 3.27 10.94
C VAL A 96 -13.38 3.19 9.72
N ALA A 97 -12.85 3.21 8.50
CA ALA A 97 -13.68 3.09 7.30
C ALA A 97 -14.53 1.82 7.30
N VAL A 98 -13.98 0.69 7.76
CA VAL A 98 -14.67 -0.61 7.86
C VAL A 98 -15.69 -0.65 9.03
N GLU A 99 -15.67 0.30 9.95
CA GLU A 99 -16.76 0.45 10.94
C GLU A 99 -18.03 1.03 10.28
N TYR A 100 -17.87 1.84 9.22
CA TYR A 100 -18.99 2.48 8.51
C TYR A 100 -19.38 1.75 7.22
N THR A 101 -18.49 0.95 6.61
CA THR A 101 -18.76 0.17 5.38
C THR A 101 -18.37 -1.30 5.56
N THR A 102 -18.79 -2.20 4.67
CA THR A 102 -18.41 -3.61 4.78
C THR A 102 -16.97 -3.83 4.32
N ALA A 103 -16.26 -4.81 4.92
CA ALA A 103 -14.91 -5.19 4.49
C ALA A 103 -14.83 -5.53 2.99
N GLY A 104 -15.92 -6.04 2.41
CA GLY A 104 -16.03 -6.27 0.97
C GLY A 104 -16.01 -4.99 0.15
N ARG A 105 -16.79 -3.97 0.54
CA ARG A 105 -16.81 -2.65 -0.12
C ARG A 105 -15.50 -1.89 0.07
N ALA A 106 -14.96 -1.91 1.29
CA ALA A 106 -13.67 -1.34 1.61
C ALA A 106 -12.53 -1.93 0.77
N GLY A 107 -12.42 -3.26 0.71
CA GLY A 107 -11.41 -3.92 -0.13
C GLY A 107 -11.57 -3.62 -1.62
N LEU A 108 -12.81 -3.40 -2.06
CA LEU A 108 -13.14 -2.98 -3.41
C LEU A 108 -12.65 -1.55 -3.69
N VAL A 109 -12.96 -0.56 -2.83
CA VAL A 109 -12.41 0.80 -2.95
C VAL A 109 -10.89 0.79 -2.91
N TYR A 110 -10.30 -0.02 -2.02
CA TYR A 110 -8.85 -0.15 -1.92
C TYR A 110 -8.18 -0.70 -3.20
N ALA A 111 -8.86 -1.59 -3.93
CA ALA A 111 -8.36 -2.10 -5.22
C ALA A 111 -8.24 -1.01 -6.31
N THR A 112 -8.79 0.19 -6.09
CA THR A 112 -8.62 1.35 -6.98
C THR A 112 -7.31 2.11 -6.76
N ASN A 113 -6.55 1.78 -5.72
CA ASN A 113 -5.26 2.40 -5.42
C ASN A 113 -4.29 2.54 -6.61
N PRO A 114 -4.04 1.50 -7.43
CA PRO A 114 -3.19 1.68 -8.61
C PRO A 114 -3.74 2.70 -9.62
N LEU A 115 -5.06 2.85 -9.74
CA LEU A 115 -5.68 3.85 -10.60
C LEU A 115 -5.42 5.26 -10.07
N VAL A 116 -5.70 5.46 -8.78
CA VAL A 116 -5.47 6.74 -8.10
C VAL A 116 -4.00 7.13 -8.16
N THR A 117 -3.10 6.18 -7.91
CA THR A 117 -1.65 6.37 -8.01
C THR A 117 -1.23 6.87 -9.40
N VAL A 118 -1.72 6.25 -10.49
CA VAL A 118 -1.39 6.67 -11.87
C VAL A 118 -1.96 8.05 -12.19
N ILE A 119 -3.18 8.35 -11.74
CA ILE A 119 -3.82 9.65 -11.95
C ILE A 119 -3.05 10.74 -11.22
N VAL A 120 -2.75 10.55 -9.93
CA VAL A 120 -1.97 11.49 -9.11
C VAL A 120 -0.56 11.65 -9.68
N GLY A 121 0.11 10.57 -10.07
CA GLY A 121 1.42 10.61 -10.70
C GLY A 121 1.44 11.38 -12.02
N ALA A 122 0.35 11.29 -12.80
CA ALA A 122 0.17 12.10 -14.00
C ALA A 122 -0.09 13.58 -13.70
N LEU A 123 -0.91 13.88 -12.69
CA LEU A 123 -1.22 15.26 -12.28
C LEU A 123 0.02 15.98 -11.74
N ILE A 124 0.88 15.29 -10.99
CA ILE A 124 2.15 15.83 -10.48
C ILE A 124 3.23 15.88 -11.58
N GLY A 125 2.97 15.32 -12.76
CA GLY A 125 3.88 15.35 -13.91
C GLY A 125 5.04 14.34 -13.82
N VAL A 126 5.00 13.43 -12.85
CA VAL A 126 6.00 12.34 -12.69
C VAL A 126 5.78 11.27 -13.75
N GLU A 127 4.54 11.09 -14.20
CA GLU A 127 4.14 10.00 -15.07
C GLU A 127 3.50 10.46 -16.39
N ARG A 128 4.01 9.97 -17.53
CA ARG A 128 3.45 10.30 -18.85
C ARG A 128 2.27 9.39 -19.17
N LEU A 129 1.07 9.95 -19.28
CA LEU A 129 -0.14 9.24 -19.70
C LEU A 129 -0.04 8.83 -21.17
N ARG A 130 0.39 7.60 -21.41
CA ARG A 130 0.33 6.97 -22.74
C ARG A 130 -1.06 6.36 -22.97
N PRO A 131 -1.55 6.26 -24.22
CA PRO A 131 -2.86 5.67 -24.53
C PRO A 131 -3.07 4.27 -23.92
N ASN A 132 -2.03 3.44 -23.93
CA ASN A 132 -2.06 2.10 -23.35
C ASN A 132 -2.34 2.10 -21.84
N ARG A 133 -1.89 3.13 -21.11
CA ARG A 133 -2.12 3.26 -19.67
C ARG A 133 -3.53 3.75 -19.38
N ILE A 134 -4.05 4.65 -20.22
CA ILE A 134 -5.45 5.07 -20.15
C ILE A 134 -6.35 3.85 -20.37
N LEU A 135 -6.05 3.01 -21.36
CA LEU A 135 -6.79 1.76 -21.58
C LEU A 135 -6.69 0.82 -20.38
N ALA A 136 -5.49 0.63 -19.80
CA ALA A 136 -5.32 -0.19 -18.61
C ALA A 136 -6.15 0.33 -17.41
N VAL A 137 -6.20 1.66 -17.22
CA VAL A 137 -7.02 2.32 -16.20
C VAL A 137 -8.50 2.02 -16.42
N PHE A 138 -9.00 2.12 -17.66
CA PHE A 138 -10.39 1.80 -17.99
C PHE A 138 -10.73 0.32 -17.81
N VAL A 139 -9.83 -0.59 -18.19
CA VAL A 139 -10.02 -2.04 -18.04
C VAL A 139 -10.04 -2.44 -16.56
N ALA A 140 -9.13 -1.90 -15.75
CA ALA A 140 -9.13 -2.14 -14.31
C ALA A 140 -10.37 -1.52 -13.64
N GLY A 141 -10.75 -0.30 -14.03
CA GLY A 141 -11.96 0.37 -13.54
C GLY A 141 -13.26 -0.36 -13.91
N SER A 142 -13.34 -0.97 -15.10
CA SER A 142 -14.51 -1.75 -15.52
C SER A 142 -14.58 -3.11 -14.83
N GLY A 143 -13.45 -3.82 -14.70
CA GLY A 143 -13.37 -5.05 -13.90
C GLY A 143 -13.78 -4.81 -12.44
N MET A 144 -13.38 -3.66 -11.89
CA MET A 144 -13.78 -3.18 -10.58
C MET A 144 -15.30 -2.93 -10.46
N ALA A 145 -15.89 -2.19 -11.40
CA ALA A 145 -17.33 -1.92 -11.42
C ALA A 145 -18.17 -3.21 -11.54
N LEU A 146 -17.71 -4.18 -12.33
CA LEU A 146 -18.33 -5.50 -12.45
C LEU A 146 -18.20 -6.33 -11.16
N ALA A 147 -17.07 -6.25 -10.46
CA ALA A 147 -16.90 -6.91 -9.16
C ALA A 147 -17.80 -6.28 -8.07
N LEU A 148 -18.05 -4.97 -8.14
CA LEU A 148 -18.96 -4.23 -7.25
C LEU A 148 -20.43 -4.53 -7.51
N SER A 149 -20.85 -4.73 -8.77
CA SER A 149 -22.27 -4.76 -9.15
C SER A 149 -23.11 -5.82 -8.41
N HIS A 150 -22.50 -6.89 -7.93
CA HIS A 150 -23.17 -8.00 -7.22
C HIS A 150 -23.13 -7.89 -5.68
N LYS A 151 -22.33 -6.98 -5.11
CA LYS A 151 -22.17 -6.82 -3.64
C LYS A 151 -22.79 -5.53 -3.07
N VAL A 152 -23.52 -4.78 -3.90
CA VAL A 152 -24.18 -3.51 -3.53
C VAL A 152 -25.56 -3.71 -2.86
N GLY A 153 -25.99 -4.96 -2.65
CA GLY A 153 -27.32 -5.27 -2.12
C GLY A 153 -27.58 -4.92 -0.64
N ASP A 154 -26.54 -4.93 0.22
CA ASP A 154 -26.69 -4.77 1.68
C ASP A 154 -25.91 -3.54 2.20
N ALA A 155 -26.23 -2.34 1.70
CA ALA A 155 -25.58 -1.11 2.18
C ALA A 155 -26.26 -0.61 3.47
N LEU A 156 -25.46 -0.43 4.53
CA LEU A 156 -25.87 0.34 5.71
C LEU A 156 -26.20 1.79 5.31
N PRO A 157 -27.13 2.48 6.00
CA PRO A 157 -27.50 3.87 5.68
C PRO A 157 -26.30 4.84 5.61
N ASP A 158 -25.26 4.58 6.41
CA ASP A 158 -24.06 5.40 6.52
C ASP A 158 -22.85 4.86 5.72
N ALA A 159 -23.06 3.85 4.86
CA ALA A 159 -21.98 3.19 4.12
C ALA A 159 -21.13 4.14 3.25
N TRP A 160 -21.72 5.24 2.80
CA TRP A 160 -21.02 6.27 2.01
C TRP A 160 -19.90 6.96 2.79
N ILE A 161 -20.03 7.09 4.13
CA ILE A 161 -18.98 7.67 5.00
C ILE A 161 -17.77 6.74 5.03
N GLY A 162 -18.00 5.44 5.20
CA GLY A 162 -16.94 4.44 5.17
C GLY A 162 -16.26 4.35 3.80
N ASP A 163 -17.03 4.44 2.72
CA ASP A 163 -16.45 4.47 1.37
C ASP A 163 -15.61 5.74 1.12
N ALA A 164 -16.07 6.91 1.59
CA ALA A 164 -15.32 8.16 1.49
C ALA A 164 -14.02 8.10 2.31
N LEU A 165 -14.07 7.58 3.53
CA LEU A 165 -12.89 7.37 4.38
C LEU A 165 -11.90 6.38 3.74
N MET A 166 -12.41 5.30 3.13
CA MET A 166 -11.56 4.35 2.41
C MET A 166 -10.94 4.99 1.17
N PHE A 167 -11.67 5.87 0.46
CA PHE A 167 -11.10 6.61 -0.68
C PHE A 167 -10.00 7.59 -0.24
N VAL A 168 -10.17 8.28 0.89
CA VAL A 168 -9.12 9.12 1.49
C VAL A 168 -7.89 8.28 1.86
N THR A 169 -8.08 7.03 2.29
CA THR A 169 -6.97 6.10 2.59
C THR A 169 -6.18 5.71 1.34
N VAL A 170 -6.81 5.78 0.17
CA VAL A 170 -6.24 5.39 -1.12
C VAL A 170 -5.52 6.56 -1.83
N LEU A 171 -5.83 7.81 -1.46
CA LEU A 171 -5.25 9.03 -2.02
C LEU A 171 -3.84 9.31 -1.45
#